data_AF-A0AAU4QTP4-F1
#
_entry.id   AF-A0AAU4QTP4-F1
#
_cell.length_a   1.000
_cell.length_b   1.000
_cell.length_c   1.000
_cell.angle_alpha   90.00
_cell.angle_beta   90.00
_cell.angle_gamma   90.00
#
_symmetry.space_group_name_H-M   'P 1'
#
loop_
_entity.id
_entity.type
_entity.pdbx_description
1 polymer ?
#
loop_
_entity_poly.entity_id
_entity_poly.type
_entity_poly.pdbx_seq_one_letter_code
_entity_poly.pdbx_strand_id
1 'polypeptide(L)'
;MVVEPKHASANGRKSSQRPQKSHRDVADELRARITSGALQPGQRMPTQAKLADEFGVERGAVRQALRVLQSEHLLTNVSKGAPATVAPALGRALTGPGAAPQPTMVALAPRIAAAFAAPHVEIDALCLTSVSLTLAMGEPLRQIHAGQLKPAKVDVRVMLPSRDISLAFPTPVHGSADDDVQLRRRWLAQRNAQGQVLRHNLLALRATHGIDVRVTFRALPFTPPVKLYLLNGTEALFAYYTLARSEVEIGQHHLEMYDAPGIQSTLFAFEQGAALRDTTFVEQSHVWFNALWETISSELQLTS
;
A
#
# COMPACT_ATOMS: atom_id res chain seq x y z
N MET A 1 -53.80 23.71 73.97
CA MET A 1 -53.59 25.18 73.97
C MET A 1 -52.32 25.44 73.20
N VAL A 2 -52.46 26.30 72.19
CA VAL A 2 -51.48 26.80 71.21
C VAL A 2 -50.18 27.28 71.87
N VAL A 3 -49.03 27.15 71.19
CA VAL A 3 -48.16 28.25 70.71
C VAL A 3 -46.92 27.65 70.01
N GLU A 4 -46.85 27.85 68.69
CA GLU A 4 -45.63 27.89 67.85
C GLU A 4 -44.91 29.24 68.11
N PRO A 5 -43.58 29.43 67.88
CA PRO A 5 -43.13 29.60 66.49
C PRO A 5 -41.63 29.37 66.12
N LYS A 6 -41.44 29.10 64.82
CA LYS A 6 -40.49 29.64 63.83
C LYS A 6 -38.95 29.45 63.88
N HIS A 7 -38.48 29.18 62.64
CA HIS A 7 -37.20 29.46 61.96
C HIS A 7 -36.18 28.30 61.96
N ALA A 8 -35.49 27.95 60.87
CA ALA A 8 -35.58 28.26 59.44
C ALA A 8 -34.59 27.33 58.69
N SER A 9 -34.93 26.96 57.45
CA SER A 9 -34.07 26.84 56.26
C SER A 9 -32.77 26.01 56.29
N ALA A 10 -32.67 25.05 55.35
CA ALA A 10 -31.56 25.08 54.38
C ALA A 10 -31.90 24.30 53.10
N ASN A 11 -31.81 25.03 51.99
CA ASN A 11 -31.97 24.64 50.60
C ASN A 11 -30.91 23.63 50.12
N GLY A 12 -31.28 22.90 49.06
CA GLY A 12 -30.46 21.84 48.47
C GLY A 12 -29.37 22.29 47.50
N ARG A 13 -28.77 21.28 46.85
CA ARG A 13 -28.05 21.41 45.57
C ARG A 13 -28.30 20.16 44.73
N LYS A 14 -29.14 20.28 43.71
CA LYS A 14 -29.14 19.38 42.54
C LYS A 14 -27.86 19.65 41.75
N SER A 15 -26.94 18.70 41.74
CA SER A 15 -25.75 18.74 40.88
C SER A 15 -26.17 18.42 39.44
N SER A 16 -26.06 19.42 38.56
CA SER A 16 -26.13 19.30 37.11
C SER A 16 -24.87 18.60 36.57
N GLN A 17 -24.91 17.29 36.37
CA GLN A 17 -23.83 16.55 35.71
C GLN A 17 -23.92 16.74 34.18
N ARG A 18 -22.97 17.50 33.61
CA ARG A 18 -22.58 17.33 32.20
C ARG A 18 -22.06 15.89 32.03
N PRO A 19 -22.38 15.18 30.93
CA PRO A 19 -21.81 13.86 30.68
C PRO A 19 -20.28 13.98 30.61
N GLN A 20 -19.59 13.40 31.58
CA GLN A 20 -18.13 13.34 31.60
C GLN A 20 -17.68 12.47 30.43
N LYS A 21 -16.81 13.01 29.56
CA LYS A 21 -16.24 12.24 28.45
C LYS A 21 -15.55 10.98 28.99
N SER A 22 -15.82 9.84 28.38
CA SER A 22 -15.19 8.57 28.74
C SER A 22 -13.77 8.48 28.18
N HIS A 23 -12.99 7.51 28.65
CA HIS A 23 -11.67 7.22 28.07
C HIS A 23 -11.74 6.85 26.58
N ARG A 24 -12.88 6.33 26.10
CA ARG A 24 -13.10 6.01 24.69
C ARG A 24 -13.23 7.28 23.86
N ASP A 25 -14.02 8.25 24.33
CA ASP A 25 -14.19 9.54 23.66
C ASP A 25 -12.87 10.31 23.54
N VAL A 26 -12.02 10.21 24.58
CA VAL A 26 -10.67 10.79 24.56
C VAL A 26 -9.77 10.07 23.56
N ALA A 27 -9.84 8.73 23.48
CA ALA A 27 -9.09 7.97 22.49
C ALA A 27 -9.53 8.29 21.06
N ASP A 28 -10.83 8.42 20.82
CA ASP A 28 -11.41 8.72 19.50
C ASP A 28 -11.01 10.11 18.99
N GLU A 29 -11.07 11.11 19.85
CA GLU A 29 -10.65 12.47 19.53
C GLU A 29 -9.14 12.56 19.27
N LEU A 30 -8.31 11.91 20.10
CA LEU A 30 -6.86 11.86 19.88
C LEU A 30 -6.52 11.08 18.61
N ARG A 31 -7.25 10.01 18.30
CA ARG A 31 -7.13 9.26 17.04
C ARG A 31 -7.43 10.16 15.85
N ALA A 32 -8.52 10.93 15.91
CA ALA A 32 -8.89 11.88 14.85
C ALA A 32 -7.80 12.95 14.63
N ARG A 33 -7.14 13.42 15.69
CA ARG A 33 -6.04 14.38 15.57
C ARG A 33 -4.77 13.78 14.97
N ILE A 34 -4.48 12.51 15.27
CA ILE A 34 -3.37 11.78 14.65
C ILE A 34 -3.65 11.50 13.18
N THR A 35 -4.87 11.06 12.82
CA THR A 35 -5.23 10.73 11.43
C THR A 35 -5.39 11.97 10.55
N SER A 36 -5.85 13.10 11.10
CA SER A 36 -5.93 14.38 10.37
C SER A 36 -4.59 15.10 10.24
N GLY A 37 -3.54 14.64 10.94
CA GLY A 37 -2.22 15.27 10.94
C GLY A 37 -2.09 16.50 11.85
N ALA A 38 -3.12 16.83 12.64
CA ALA A 38 -3.04 17.86 13.68
C ALA A 38 -2.03 17.48 14.78
N LEU A 39 -1.84 16.19 15.02
CA LEU A 39 -0.71 15.62 15.75
C LEU A 39 0.21 14.90 14.77
N GLN A 40 1.40 15.44 14.55
CA GLN A 40 2.34 14.94 13.55
C GLN A 40 3.09 13.69 14.03
N PRO A 41 3.48 12.78 13.12
CA PRO A 41 4.35 11.65 13.44
C PRO A 41 5.64 12.09 14.14
N GLY A 42 6.04 11.38 15.20
CA GLY A 42 7.21 11.75 16.00
C GLY A 42 7.00 12.93 16.94
N GLN A 43 5.82 13.59 16.90
CA GLN A 43 5.47 14.64 17.85
C GLN A 43 5.26 14.07 19.25
N ARG A 44 5.83 14.74 20.25
CA ARG A 44 5.57 14.42 21.66
C ARG A 44 4.16 14.84 22.04
N MET A 45 3.43 13.93 22.66
CA MET A 45 2.10 14.17 23.19
C MET A 45 2.15 15.19 24.34
N PRO A 46 1.10 16.00 24.51
CA PRO A 46 0.91 16.79 25.73
C PRO A 46 0.91 15.88 26.97
N THR A 47 1.28 16.45 28.12
CA THR A 47 1.31 15.68 29.38
C THR A 47 -0.09 15.18 29.77
N GLN A 48 -0.16 14.07 30.51
CA GLN A 48 -1.45 13.53 30.98
C GLN A 48 -2.26 14.55 31.79
N ALA A 49 -1.58 15.46 32.52
CA ALA A 49 -2.23 16.55 33.23
C ALA A 49 -2.90 17.54 32.25
N LYS A 50 -2.15 17.98 31.22
CA LYS A 50 -2.68 18.92 30.22
C LYS A 50 -3.84 18.31 29.42
N LEU A 51 -3.76 17.03 29.07
CA LEU A 51 -4.85 16.32 28.38
C LEU A 51 -6.08 16.12 29.29
N ALA A 52 -5.87 15.88 30.59
CA ALA A 52 -6.96 15.77 31.56
C ALA A 52 -7.72 17.10 31.70
N ASP A 53 -6.98 18.20 31.78
CA ASP A 53 -7.55 19.55 31.82
C ASP A 53 -8.28 19.91 30.53
N GLU A 54 -7.70 19.56 29.37
CA GLU A 54 -8.28 19.81 28.05
C GLU A 54 -9.60 19.06 27.83
N PHE A 55 -9.64 17.76 28.17
CA PHE A 55 -10.81 16.93 27.93
C PHE A 55 -11.82 16.94 29.07
N GLY A 56 -11.50 17.57 30.20
CA GLY A 56 -12.36 17.61 31.39
C GLY A 56 -12.57 16.24 32.03
N VAL A 57 -11.53 15.39 32.02
CA VAL A 57 -11.58 14.01 32.51
C VAL A 57 -10.50 13.75 33.57
N GLU A 58 -10.64 12.67 34.33
CA GLU A 58 -9.59 12.26 35.25
C GLU A 58 -8.33 11.75 34.52
N ARG A 59 -7.16 11.95 35.13
CA ARG A 59 -5.87 11.44 34.60
C ARG A 59 -5.88 9.94 34.34
N GLY A 60 -6.66 9.17 35.11
CA GLY A 60 -6.85 7.73 34.92
C GLY A 60 -7.50 7.40 33.57
N ALA A 61 -8.48 8.19 33.14
CA ALA A 61 -9.15 8.03 31.85
C ALA A 61 -8.22 8.38 30.69
N VAL A 62 -7.43 9.47 30.81
CA VAL A 62 -6.39 9.82 29.84
C VAL A 62 -5.37 8.69 29.71
N ARG A 63 -4.88 8.15 30.83
CA ARG A 63 -3.93 7.04 30.82
C ARG A 63 -4.49 5.82 30.10
N GLN A 64 -5.77 5.51 30.30
CA GLN A 64 -6.42 4.41 29.60
C GLN A 64 -6.57 4.69 28.10
N ALA A 65 -6.94 5.91 27.72
CA ALA A 65 -7.01 6.33 26.32
C ALA A 65 -5.64 6.20 25.62
N LEU A 66 -4.56 6.65 26.26
CA LEU A 66 -3.20 6.52 25.72
C LEU A 66 -2.76 5.06 25.57
N ARG A 67 -3.19 4.16 26.48
CA ARG A 67 -2.93 2.71 26.36
C ARG A 67 -3.69 2.09 25.19
N VAL A 68 -4.94 2.51 24.96
CA VAL A 68 -5.72 2.08 23.78
C VAL A 68 -4.98 2.48 22.50
N LEU A 69 -4.57 3.74 22.39
CA LEU A 69 -3.81 4.22 21.24
C LEU A 69 -2.43 3.56 21.09
N GLN A 70 -1.81 3.14 22.20
CA GLN A 70 -0.59 2.32 22.17
C GLN A 70 -0.86 0.93 21.59
N SER A 71 -1.94 0.27 22.01
CA SER A 71 -2.33 -1.04 21.49
C SER A 71 -2.74 -0.99 20.02
N GLU A 72 -3.20 0.17 19.54
CA GLU A 72 -3.48 0.46 18.13
C GLU A 72 -2.22 0.85 17.33
N HIS A 73 -1.04 0.82 17.94
CA HIS A 73 0.23 1.25 17.33
C HIS A 73 0.26 2.72 16.86
N LEU A 74 -0.63 3.56 17.37
CA LEU A 74 -0.67 5.01 17.07
C LEU A 74 0.25 5.82 17.98
N LEU A 75 0.64 5.28 19.13
CA LEU A 75 1.58 5.90 20.07
C LEU A 75 2.70 4.95 20.45
N THR A 76 3.88 5.52 20.69
CA THR A 76 5.06 4.85 21.25
C THR A 76 5.45 5.49 22.59
N ASN A 77 6.30 4.81 23.37
CA ASN A 77 6.84 5.31 24.66
C ASN A 77 5.77 5.69 25.69
N VAL A 78 4.63 4.97 25.70
CA VAL A 78 3.53 5.21 26.66
C VAL A 78 3.87 4.68 28.07
N SER A 79 4.98 3.95 28.24
CA SER A 79 5.49 3.51 29.54
C SER A 79 6.95 3.92 29.79
N LYS A 80 7.19 4.46 31.00
CA LYS A 80 8.46 4.91 31.61
C LYS A 80 8.97 6.31 31.20
N GLY A 81 8.79 7.27 32.11
CA GLY A 81 9.63 8.48 32.26
C GLY A 81 9.59 9.54 31.16
N ALA A 82 9.19 9.18 29.95
CA ALA A 82 9.13 10.06 28.78
C ALA A 82 7.67 10.32 28.33
N PRO A 83 7.38 11.48 27.71
CA PRO A 83 6.08 11.72 27.09
C PRO A 83 5.82 10.70 25.97
N ALA A 84 4.59 10.19 25.90
CA ALA A 84 4.12 9.40 24.75
C ALA A 84 4.40 10.18 23.45
N THR A 85 4.76 9.47 22.40
CA THR A 85 5.10 10.09 21.11
C THR A 85 4.20 9.49 20.04
N VAL A 86 3.65 10.32 19.14
CA VAL A 86 2.88 9.86 17.99
C VAL A 86 3.77 8.91 17.19
N ALA A 87 3.29 7.69 16.95
CA ALA A 87 4.02 6.72 16.18
C ALA A 87 4.38 7.32 14.80
N PRO A 88 5.55 7.00 14.24
CA PRO A 88 5.85 7.29 12.84
C PRO A 88 4.65 6.84 11.99
N ALA A 89 4.13 7.70 11.11
CA ALA A 89 2.85 7.48 10.42
C ALA A 89 2.75 6.04 9.92
N LEU A 90 1.62 5.37 10.18
CA LEU A 90 1.36 4.04 9.61
C LEU A 90 1.46 4.07 8.08
N GLY A 91 1.21 5.21 7.42
CA GLY A 91 1.49 5.40 5.99
C GLY A 91 2.98 5.29 5.62
N ARG A 92 3.88 5.76 6.49
CA ARG A 92 5.36 5.70 6.37
C ARG A 92 5.97 4.46 7.03
N ALA A 93 5.16 3.64 7.69
CA ALA A 93 5.52 2.29 8.11
C ALA A 93 5.14 1.26 7.03
N LEU A 94 4.18 1.59 6.15
CA LEU A 94 3.83 0.82 4.95
C LEU A 94 4.71 1.14 3.73
N THR A 95 5.35 2.32 3.72
CA THR A 95 6.29 2.79 2.68
C THR A 95 7.62 3.23 3.31
N GLY A 96 8.75 3.00 2.65
CA GLY A 96 10.09 3.34 3.16
C GLY A 96 10.93 2.16 3.66
N PRO A 97 12.18 2.39 4.12
CA PRO A 97 13.21 1.35 4.25
C PRO A 97 13.01 0.46 5.48
N GLY A 98 12.27 0.95 6.48
CA GLY A 98 11.92 0.20 7.70
C GLY A 98 10.61 -0.58 7.57
N ALA A 99 9.92 -0.51 6.43
CA ALA A 99 8.67 -1.22 6.23
C ALA A 99 8.92 -2.73 6.15
N ALA A 100 8.25 -3.51 6.99
CA ALA A 100 8.35 -4.97 6.94
C ALA A 100 7.88 -5.50 5.58
N PRO A 101 8.55 -6.53 5.02
CA PRO A 101 8.07 -7.18 3.80
C PRO A 101 6.65 -7.71 3.99
N GLN A 102 5.79 -7.45 3.01
CA GLN A 102 4.36 -7.78 3.05
C GLN A 102 3.93 -8.42 1.73
N PRO A 103 2.77 -9.10 1.68
CA PRO A 103 2.22 -9.58 0.41
C PRO A 103 2.11 -8.45 -0.61
N THR A 104 2.45 -8.72 -1.88
CA THR A 104 2.50 -7.73 -2.96
C THR A 104 1.21 -6.91 -3.06
N MET A 105 0.04 -7.55 -2.89
CA MET A 105 -1.26 -6.87 -2.94
C MET A 105 -1.42 -5.78 -1.86
N VAL A 106 -0.76 -5.94 -0.71
CA VAL A 106 -0.81 -4.98 0.40
C VAL A 106 0.28 -3.93 0.25
N ALA A 107 1.49 -4.36 -0.12
CA ALA A 107 2.68 -3.52 -0.09
C ALA A 107 2.82 -2.54 -1.26
N LEU A 108 2.26 -2.88 -2.43
CA LEU A 108 2.52 -2.14 -3.67
C LEU A 108 1.69 -0.85 -3.79
N ALA A 109 0.39 -0.92 -3.52
CA ALA A 109 -0.53 0.22 -3.65
C ALA A 109 -0.07 1.51 -2.94
N PRO A 110 0.32 1.48 -1.65
CA PRO A 110 0.75 2.72 -0.98
C PRO A 110 2.06 3.29 -1.54
N ARG A 111 2.94 2.45 -2.09
CA ARG A 111 4.20 2.89 -2.73
C ARG A 111 3.96 3.52 -4.10
N ILE A 112 3.07 2.93 -4.89
CA ILE A 112 2.62 3.56 -6.13
C ILE A 112 1.96 4.91 -5.83
N ALA A 113 1.07 4.99 -4.83
CA ALA A 113 0.47 6.27 -4.43
C ALA A 113 1.52 7.32 -4.04
N ALA A 114 2.55 6.93 -3.27
CA ALA A 114 3.66 7.80 -2.92
C ALA A 114 4.47 8.27 -4.16
N ALA A 115 4.74 7.37 -5.11
CA ALA A 115 5.46 7.71 -6.34
C ALA A 115 4.74 8.79 -7.18
N PHE A 116 3.40 8.76 -7.19
CA PHE A 116 2.58 9.75 -7.91
C PHE A 116 2.54 11.15 -7.27
N ALA A 117 3.14 11.33 -6.09
CA ALA A 117 3.36 12.66 -5.52
C ALA A 117 4.47 13.46 -6.22
N ALA A 118 5.32 12.79 -7.02
CA ALA A 118 6.38 13.45 -7.77
C ALA A 118 5.83 14.21 -9.01
N PRO A 119 6.44 15.33 -9.41
CA PRO A 119 6.08 16.03 -10.65
C PRO A 119 6.28 15.17 -11.91
N HIS A 120 7.29 14.30 -11.88
CA HIS A 120 7.56 13.31 -12.92
C HIS A 120 7.57 11.93 -12.27
N VAL A 121 6.60 11.12 -12.66
CA VAL A 121 6.43 9.75 -12.18
C VAL A 121 7.10 8.81 -13.18
N GLU A 122 8.00 7.97 -12.70
CA GLU A 122 8.66 6.92 -13.48
C GLU A 122 8.42 5.56 -12.82
N ILE A 123 7.86 4.62 -13.57
CA ILE A 123 7.57 3.27 -13.09
C ILE A 123 8.10 2.26 -14.09
N ASP A 124 9.09 1.49 -13.67
CA ASP A 124 9.57 0.33 -14.41
C ASP A 124 9.07 -0.94 -13.74
N ALA A 125 8.48 -1.86 -14.50
CA ALA A 125 7.91 -3.09 -13.95
C ALA A 125 8.31 -4.31 -14.78
N LEU A 126 8.81 -5.35 -14.11
CA LEU A 126 9.04 -6.67 -14.68
C LEU A 126 8.18 -7.69 -13.93
N CYS A 127 7.24 -8.34 -14.62
CA CYS A 127 6.27 -9.24 -14.00
C CYS A 127 5.62 -10.20 -15.02
N LEU A 128 4.86 -11.19 -14.56
CA LEU A 128 4.15 -12.15 -15.43
C LEU A 128 2.93 -11.55 -16.15
N THR A 129 2.07 -10.80 -15.45
CA THR A 129 0.72 -10.43 -15.95
C THR A 129 0.28 -9.00 -15.63
N SER A 130 1.13 -8.15 -15.03
CA SER A 130 0.82 -6.80 -14.53
C SER A 130 -0.36 -6.63 -13.55
N VAL A 131 -1.08 -7.70 -13.17
CA VAL A 131 -2.25 -7.65 -12.27
C VAL A 131 -2.03 -6.77 -11.04
N SER A 132 -0.94 -7.01 -10.30
CA SER A 132 -0.65 -6.26 -9.07
C SER A 132 -0.46 -4.77 -9.32
N LEU A 133 0.22 -4.41 -10.41
CA LEU A 133 0.44 -3.01 -10.78
C LEU A 133 -0.85 -2.34 -11.21
N THR A 134 -1.67 -3.02 -12.02
CA THR A 134 -2.97 -2.54 -12.47
C THR A 134 -3.88 -2.20 -11.27
N LEU A 135 -3.92 -3.06 -10.25
CA LEU A 135 -4.70 -2.82 -9.04
C LEU A 135 -4.13 -1.68 -8.18
N ALA A 136 -2.80 -1.60 -8.06
CA ALA A 136 -2.12 -0.56 -7.28
C ALA A 136 -2.33 0.86 -7.84
N MET A 137 -2.70 1.01 -9.11
CA MET A 137 -3.01 2.32 -9.71
C MET A 137 -4.30 2.96 -9.19
N GLY A 138 -5.22 2.19 -8.59
CA GLY A 138 -6.56 2.70 -8.25
C GLY A 138 -6.54 3.96 -7.37
N GLU A 139 -5.71 3.95 -6.33
CA GLU A 139 -5.60 5.09 -5.39
C GLU A 139 -5.01 6.35 -6.03
N PRO A 140 -3.84 6.32 -6.69
CA PRO A 140 -3.31 7.51 -7.35
C PRO A 140 -4.26 8.09 -8.41
N LEU A 141 -4.91 7.23 -9.21
CA LEU A 141 -5.89 7.69 -10.20
C LEU A 141 -7.08 8.41 -9.53
N ARG A 142 -7.61 7.84 -8.44
CA ARG A 142 -8.67 8.46 -7.65
C ARG A 142 -8.24 9.81 -7.08
N GLN A 143 -7.01 9.93 -6.57
CA GLN A 143 -6.48 11.19 -6.04
C GLN A 143 -6.25 12.25 -7.13
N ILE A 144 -5.84 11.85 -8.33
CA ILE A 144 -5.74 12.76 -9.49
C ILE A 144 -7.13 13.29 -9.87
N HIS A 145 -8.13 12.41 -9.97
CA HIS A 145 -9.52 12.81 -10.23
C HIS A 145 -10.10 13.71 -9.15
N ALA A 146 -9.68 13.54 -7.89
CA ALA A 146 -10.04 14.42 -6.78
C ALA A 146 -9.26 15.75 -6.78
N GLY A 147 -8.31 15.95 -7.70
CA GLY A 147 -7.46 17.14 -7.79
C GLY A 147 -6.38 17.22 -6.69
N GLN A 148 -6.16 16.14 -5.95
CA GLN A 148 -5.20 16.03 -4.85
C GLN A 148 -3.78 15.77 -5.34
N LEU A 149 -3.63 15.04 -6.46
CA LEU A 149 -2.36 14.81 -7.14
C LEU A 149 -2.40 15.40 -8.55
N LYS A 150 -1.30 16.01 -8.97
CA LYS A 150 -1.17 16.67 -10.29
C LYS A 150 0.25 16.49 -10.86
N PRO A 151 0.69 15.25 -11.15
CA PRO A 151 1.98 15.05 -11.81
C PRO A 151 1.95 15.72 -13.19
N ALA A 152 3.06 16.32 -13.60
CA ALA A 152 3.20 16.88 -14.94
C ALA A 152 3.42 15.77 -15.98
N LYS A 153 4.11 14.69 -15.59
CA LYS A 153 4.50 13.60 -16.47
C LYS A 153 4.42 12.24 -15.78
N VAL A 154 4.01 11.21 -16.51
CA VAL A 154 3.96 9.81 -16.07
C VAL A 154 4.53 8.91 -17.17
N ASP A 155 5.70 8.32 -16.93
CA ASP A 155 6.33 7.32 -17.78
C ASP A 155 6.26 5.94 -17.13
N VAL A 156 5.68 4.96 -17.84
CA VAL A 156 5.55 3.58 -17.35
C VAL A 156 6.11 2.61 -18.39
N ARG A 157 7.12 1.82 -17.99
CA ARG A 157 7.72 0.75 -18.81
C ARG A 157 7.43 -0.61 -18.18
N VAL A 158 6.84 -1.52 -18.95
CA VAL A 158 6.46 -2.84 -18.44
C VAL A 158 7.06 -3.94 -19.31
N MET A 159 7.80 -4.85 -18.69
CA MET A 159 8.29 -6.09 -19.31
C MET A 159 7.43 -7.26 -18.86
N LEU A 160 6.82 -7.95 -19.82
CA LEU A 160 6.01 -9.16 -19.62
C LEU A 160 6.58 -10.31 -20.45
N PRO A 161 6.35 -11.59 -20.09
CA PRO A 161 6.88 -12.71 -20.85
C PRO A 161 6.28 -12.72 -22.25
N SER A 162 7.07 -13.06 -23.27
CA SER A 162 6.63 -13.11 -24.66
C SER A 162 5.48 -14.10 -24.84
N ARG A 163 4.69 -13.89 -25.91
CA ARG A 163 3.71 -14.90 -26.32
C ARG A 163 4.36 -16.11 -26.95
N ASP A 164 5.61 -16.01 -27.40
CA ASP A 164 6.31 -17.00 -28.22
C ASP A 164 7.23 -17.94 -27.43
N ILE A 165 7.27 -17.81 -26.09
CA ILE A 165 8.07 -18.68 -25.23
C ILE A 165 7.26 -19.83 -24.67
N SER A 166 7.93 -20.93 -24.37
CA SER A 166 7.43 -21.93 -23.44
C SER A 166 7.59 -21.40 -22.02
N LEU A 167 6.48 -21.34 -21.27
CA LEU A 167 6.51 -20.85 -19.90
C LEU A 167 7.10 -21.91 -18.98
N ALA A 168 7.98 -21.49 -18.06
CA ALA A 168 8.36 -22.35 -16.93
C ALA A 168 7.20 -22.48 -15.91
N PHE A 169 6.34 -21.46 -15.84
CA PHE A 169 5.10 -21.46 -15.06
C PHE A 169 4.17 -20.32 -15.57
N PRO A 170 2.84 -20.48 -15.43
CA PRO A 170 2.15 -21.69 -14.97
C PRO A 170 2.33 -22.85 -15.97
N THR A 171 2.41 -24.08 -15.45
CA THR A 171 2.55 -25.32 -16.24
C THR A 171 1.75 -26.45 -15.57
N PRO A 172 1.13 -27.38 -16.30
CA PRO A 172 0.43 -28.53 -15.73
C PRO A 172 1.37 -29.39 -14.87
N VAL A 173 0.86 -29.97 -13.78
CA VAL A 173 1.61 -30.96 -12.97
C VAL A 173 1.72 -32.28 -13.72
N HIS A 174 0.58 -32.70 -14.27
CA HIS A 174 0.42 -33.84 -15.17
C HIS A 174 -0.54 -33.36 -16.26
N GLY A 175 -0.10 -33.32 -17.51
CA GLY A 175 -0.91 -32.76 -18.59
C GLY A 175 -0.52 -33.31 -19.95
N SER A 176 -1.51 -33.37 -20.83
CA SER A 176 -1.32 -33.57 -22.26
C SER A 176 -0.80 -32.28 -22.90
N ALA A 177 -0.32 -32.37 -24.15
CA ALA A 177 0.03 -31.17 -24.92
C ALA A 177 -1.17 -30.21 -25.11
N ASP A 178 -2.41 -30.71 -25.04
CA ASP A 178 -3.61 -29.87 -25.13
C ASP A 178 -3.79 -29.04 -23.85
N ASP A 179 -3.52 -29.61 -22.67
CA ASP A 179 -3.59 -28.89 -21.38
C ASP A 179 -2.60 -27.71 -21.33
N ASP A 180 -1.38 -27.91 -21.84
CA ASP A 180 -0.37 -26.84 -22.00
C ASP A 180 -0.88 -25.71 -22.89
N VAL A 181 -1.49 -26.05 -24.03
CA VAL A 181 -2.03 -25.08 -24.99
C VAL A 181 -3.18 -24.30 -24.37
N GLN A 182 -4.10 -24.97 -23.68
CA GLN A 182 -5.24 -24.34 -23.02
C GLN A 182 -4.80 -23.41 -21.89
N LEU A 183 -3.88 -23.88 -21.03
CA LEU A 183 -3.33 -23.08 -19.92
C LEU A 183 -2.58 -21.85 -20.43
N ARG A 184 -1.72 -22.02 -21.45
CA ARG A 184 -1.01 -20.90 -22.10
C ARG A 184 -1.98 -19.89 -22.72
N ARG A 185 -3.03 -20.36 -23.40
CA ARG A 185 -4.05 -19.49 -24.00
C ARG A 185 -4.76 -18.65 -22.93
N ARG A 186 -5.17 -19.28 -21.84
CA ARG A 186 -5.78 -18.59 -20.69
C ARG A 186 -4.84 -17.56 -20.07
N TRP A 187 -3.59 -17.95 -19.80
CA TRP A 187 -2.60 -17.05 -19.24
C TRP A 187 -2.34 -15.85 -20.15
N LEU A 188 -2.23 -16.06 -21.47
CA LEU A 188 -2.06 -15.00 -22.46
C LEU A 188 -3.25 -14.02 -22.46
N ALA A 189 -4.47 -14.54 -22.40
CA ALA A 189 -5.68 -13.72 -22.30
C ALA A 189 -5.65 -12.84 -21.04
N GLN A 190 -5.31 -13.42 -19.89
CA GLN A 190 -5.19 -12.69 -18.63
C GLN A 190 -4.08 -11.62 -18.67
N ARG A 191 -2.87 -11.98 -19.15
CA ARG A 191 -1.75 -11.04 -19.31
C ARG A 191 -2.15 -9.85 -20.19
N ASN A 192 -2.78 -10.12 -21.34
CA ASN A 192 -3.15 -9.08 -22.29
C ASN A 192 -4.25 -8.16 -21.75
N ALA A 193 -5.30 -8.73 -21.15
CA ALA A 193 -6.38 -7.95 -20.56
C ALA A 193 -5.86 -6.99 -19.48
N GLN A 194 -4.98 -7.47 -18.59
CA GLN A 194 -4.44 -6.66 -17.49
C GLN A 194 -3.51 -5.56 -17.99
N GLY A 195 -2.70 -5.84 -19.01
CA GLY A 195 -1.89 -4.81 -19.67
C GLY A 195 -2.75 -3.76 -20.39
N GLN A 196 -3.85 -4.17 -21.03
CA GLN A 196 -4.77 -3.25 -21.72
C GLN A 196 -5.47 -2.33 -20.73
N VAL A 197 -5.96 -2.86 -19.61
CA VAL A 197 -6.59 -2.06 -18.54
C VAL A 197 -5.60 -1.04 -17.97
N LEU A 198 -4.36 -1.46 -17.66
CA LEU A 198 -3.33 -0.54 -17.16
C LEU A 198 -3.05 0.59 -18.15
N ARG A 199 -2.84 0.25 -19.44
CA ARG A 199 -2.60 1.22 -20.50
C ARG A 199 -3.76 2.20 -20.65
N HIS A 200 -4.99 1.70 -20.67
CA HIS A 200 -6.19 2.52 -20.82
C HIS A 200 -6.34 3.52 -19.68
N ASN A 201 -6.22 3.06 -18.43
CA ASN A 201 -6.38 3.89 -17.24
C ASN A 201 -5.36 5.03 -17.20
N LEU A 202 -4.09 4.75 -17.54
CA LEU A 202 -3.04 5.77 -17.56
C LEU A 202 -3.22 6.76 -18.72
N LEU A 203 -3.49 6.28 -19.94
CA LEU A 203 -3.67 7.17 -21.10
C LEU A 203 -4.91 8.07 -20.96
N ALA A 204 -5.94 7.65 -20.22
CA ALA A 204 -7.11 8.48 -19.93
C ALA A 204 -6.73 9.79 -19.21
N LEU A 205 -5.66 9.81 -18.40
CA LEU A 205 -5.17 11.00 -17.71
C LEU A 205 -4.72 12.10 -18.67
N ARG A 206 -4.17 11.73 -19.83
CA ARG A 206 -3.74 12.70 -20.86
C ARG A 206 -4.90 13.53 -21.37
N ALA A 207 -6.01 12.87 -21.68
CA ALA A 207 -7.21 13.54 -22.21
C ALA A 207 -7.98 14.32 -21.14
N THR A 208 -7.97 13.86 -19.90
CA THR A 208 -8.85 14.39 -18.83
C THR A 208 -8.16 15.39 -17.90
N HIS A 209 -6.83 15.32 -17.74
CA HIS A 209 -6.08 16.14 -16.78
C HIS A 209 -4.87 16.86 -17.41
N GLY A 210 -4.62 16.69 -18.72
CA GLY A 210 -3.50 17.34 -19.41
C GLY A 210 -2.12 16.83 -18.99
N ILE A 211 -2.05 15.65 -18.39
CA ILE A 211 -0.80 15.01 -17.94
C ILE A 211 -0.09 14.39 -19.15
N ASP A 212 1.22 14.59 -19.29
CA ASP A 212 2.01 13.88 -20.30
C ASP A 212 2.19 12.42 -19.88
N VAL A 213 1.62 11.47 -20.63
CA VAL A 213 1.62 10.06 -20.27
C VAL A 213 2.22 9.21 -21.37
N ARG A 214 3.23 8.40 -21.01
CA ARG A 214 3.82 7.36 -21.86
C ARG A 214 3.72 6.01 -21.17
N VAL A 215 3.18 5.03 -21.89
CA VAL A 215 3.12 3.64 -21.41
C VAL A 215 3.67 2.73 -22.50
N THR A 216 4.72 1.98 -22.19
CA THR A 216 5.39 1.09 -23.14
C THR A 216 5.48 -0.32 -22.59
N PHE A 217 5.23 -1.31 -23.44
CA PHE A 217 5.32 -2.72 -23.08
C PHE A 217 6.37 -3.41 -23.95
N ARG A 218 7.23 -4.23 -23.34
CA ARG A 218 8.19 -5.09 -24.04
C ARG A 218 8.06 -6.55 -23.61
N ALA A 219 8.41 -7.45 -24.52
CA ALA A 219 8.29 -8.89 -24.38
C ALA A 219 9.63 -9.49 -23.94
N LEU A 220 9.64 -10.23 -22.84
CA LEU A 220 10.80 -10.98 -22.35
C LEU A 220 10.91 -12.33 -23.06
N PRO A 221 12.12 -12.78 -23.43
CA PRO A 221 12.34 -14.08 -24.03
C PRO A 221 12.41 -15.23 -23.01
N PHE A 222 11.98 -15.00 -21.75
CA PHE A 222 11.97 -16.01 -20.69
C PHE A 222 10.84 -15.74 -19.68
N THR A 223 10.51 -16.76 -18.88
CA THR A 223 9.62 -16.61 -17.71
C THR A 223 10.40 -15.97 -16.55
N PRO A 224 10.06 -14.74 -16.13
CA PRO A 224 10.79 -14.05 -15.08
C PRO A 224 10.63 -14.78 -13.73
N PRO A 225 11.73 -15.13 -13.04
CA PRO A 225 11.67 -15.80 -11.74
C PRO A 225 11.30 -14.85 -10.58
N VAL A 226 11.26 -13.55 -10.87
CA VAL A 226 11.05 -12.47 -9.89
C VAL A 226 10.05 -11.45 -10.42
N LYS A 227 9.47 -10.68 -9.51
CA LYS A 227 8.85 -9.39 -9.81
C LYS A 227 9.80 -8.28 -9.39
N LEU A 228 9.88 -7.24 -10.20
CA LEU A 228 10.61 -6.03 -9.89
C LEU A 228 9.75 -4.82 -10.25
N TYR A 229 9.65 -3.86 -9.34
CA TYR A 229 9.12 -2.52 -9.62
C TYR A 229 10.16 -1.49 -9.22
N LEU A 230 10.50 -0.56 -10.09
CA LEU A 230 11.39 0.56 -9.80
C LEU A 230 10.59 1.84 -9.89
N LEU A 231 10.65 2.66 -8.84
CA LEU A 231 9.81 3.85 -8.68
C LEU A 231 10.69 5.09 -8.58
N ASN A 232 10.49 6.03 -9.51
CA ASN A 232 11.10 7.36 -9.57
C ASN A 232 12.64 7.39 -9.40
N GLY A 233 13.33 6.31 -9.75
CA GLY A 233 14.78 6.18 -9.56
C GLY A 233 15.24 5.96 -8.10
N THR A 234 14.32 5.97 -7.14
CA THR A 234 14.66 6.03 -5.70
C THR A 234 14.28 4.77 -4.92
N GLU A 235 13.32 3.98 -5.40
CA GLU A 235 12.86 2.77 -4.69
C GLU A 235 12.80 1.56 -5.63
N ALA A 236 13.30 0.42 -5.15
CA ALA A 236 13.17 -0.87 -5.82
C ALA A 236 12.35 -1.84 -4.95
N LEU A 237 11.33 -2.44 -5.56
CA LEU A 237 10.46 -3.42 -4.94
C LEU A 237 10.63 -4.77 -5.62
N PHE A 238 11.05 -5.76 -4.84
CA PHE A 238 11.47 -7.04 -5.36
C PHE A 238 10.69 -8.17 -4.69
N ALA A 239 10.24 -9.17 -5.47
CA ALA A 239 9.59 -10.35 -4.93
C ALA A 239 9.96 -11.60 -5.74
N TYR A 240 10.02 -12.75 -5.08
CA TYR A 240 10.21 -14.04 -5.76
C TYR A 240 8.86 -14.62 -6.21
N TYR A 241 8.86 -15.29 -7.35
CA TYR A 241 7.78 -16.18 -7.73
C TYR A 241 8.01 -17.56 -7.11
N THR A 242 7.40 -17.81 -5.95
CA THR A 242 7.42 -19.13 -5.31
C THR A 242 6.33 -20.00 -5.91
N LEU A 243 6.70 -21.17 -6.43
CA LEU A 243 5.76 -22.09 -7.06
C LEU A 243 4.95 -22.85 -6.01
N ALA A 244 3.66 -22.97 -6.28
CA ALA A 244 2.73 -23.78 -5.51
C ALA A 244 1.87 -24.61 -6.46
N ARG A 245 1.44 -25.78 -5.99
CA ARG A 245 0.41 -26.56 -6.69
C ARG A 245 -0.93 -25.86 -6.51
N SER A 246 -1.65 -25.69 -7.60
CA SER A 246 -2.98 -25.08 -7.61
C SER A 246 -3.87 -25.81 -8.60
N GLU A 247 -5.17 -25.74 -8.38
CA GLU A 247 -6.18 -26.24 -9.31
C GLU A 247 -6.84 -25.08 -10.03
N VAL A 248 -7.07 -25.28 -11.32
CA VAL A 248 -7.70 -24.27 -12.15
C VAL A 248 -8.78 -24.90 -13.00
N GLU A 249 -9.98 -24.34 -12.95
CA GLU A 249 -11.10 -24.79 -13.77
C GLU A 249 -10.99 -24.18 -15.18
N ILE A 250 -10.90 -25.03 -16.21
CA ILE A 250 -10.89 -24.65 -17.62
C ILE A 250 -12.07 -25.35 -18.30
N GLY A 251 -13.13 -24.58 -18.59
CA GLY A 251 -14.37 -25.14 -19.12
C GLY A 251 -15.08 -26.00 -18.08
N GLN A 252 -15.12 -27.32 -18.30
CA GLN A 252 -15.70 -28.30 -17.37
C GLN A 252 -14.64 -29.21 -16.70
N HIS A 253 -13.35 -28.93 -16.91
CA HIS A 253 -12.25 -29.75 -16.41
C HIS A 253 -11.45 -29.00 -15.35
N HIS A 254 -11.06 -29.72 -14.29
CA HIS A 254 -10.10 -29.23 -13.31
C HIS A 254 -8.70 -29.66 -13.72
N LEU A 255 -7.81 -28.69 -13.92
CA LEU A 255 -6.42 -28.92 -14.25
C LEU A 255 -5.53 -28.56 -13.06
N GLU A 256 -4.72 -29.50 -12.61
CA GLU A 256 -3.67 -29.24 -11.63
C GLU A 256 -2.45 -28.65 -12.30
N MET A 257 -1.94 -27.54 -11.76
CA MET A 257 -0.78 -26.83 -12.30
C MET A 257 0.17 -26.38 -11.20
N TYR A 258 1.45 -26.27 -11.55
CA TYR A 258 2.39 -25.44 -10.82
C TYR A 258 2.18 -23.99 -11.27
N ASP A 259 1.80 -23.14 -10.32
CA ASP A 259 1.59 -21.71 -10.53
C ASP A 259 2.35 -20.87 -9.51
N ALA A 260 2.54 -19.60 -9.81
CA ALA A 260 3.16 -18.64 -8.92
C ALA A 260 2.13 -17.57 -8.51
N PRO A 261 1.55 -17.66 -7.28
CA PRO A 261 0.51 -16.73 -6.82
C PRO A 261 1.09 -15.34 -6.59
N GLY A 262 1.23 -14.58 -7.67
CA GLY A 262 2.01 -13.34 -7.65
C GLY A 262 1.46 -12.27 -6.71
N ILE A 263 0.16 -12.29 -6.41
CA ILE A 263 -0.46 -11.31 -5.50
C ILE A 263 -0.06 -11.52 -4.03
N GLN A 264 0.30 -12.75 -3.67
CA GLN A 264 0.71 -13.15 -2.32
C GLN A 264 2.22 -13.13 -2.12
N SER A 265 3.01 -13.07 -3.20
CA SER A 265 4.47 -12.96 -3.13
C SER A 265 4.91 -11.85 -2.18
N THR A 266 5.81 -12.18 -1.25
CA THR A 266 6.39 -11.22 -0.31
C THR A 266 7.22 -10.18 -1.06
N LEU A 267 6.85 -8.91 -0.91
CA LEU A 267 7.50 -7.77 -1.55
C LEU A 267 8.49 -7.13 -0.58
N PHE A 268 9.76 -7.17 -0.96
CA PHE A 268 10.88 -6.53 -0.26
C PHE A 268 11.08 -5.13 -0.86
N ALA A 269 11.37 -4.15 -0.01
CA ALA A 269 11.63 -2.79 -0.44
C ALA A 269 13.08 -2.39 -0.13
N PHE A 270 13.67 -1.68 -1.09
CA PHE A 270 15.00 -1.11 -1.00
C PHE A 270 14.90 0.35 -1.44
N GLU A 271 15.48 1.25 -0.66
CA GLU A 271 15.41 2.69 -0.91
C GLU A 271 16.81 3.30 -1.02
N GLN A 272 16.97 4.19 -1.99
CA GLN A 272 18.18 4.96 -2.17
C GLN A 272 18.47 5.83 -0.94
N GLY A 273 19.70 5.78 -0.44
CA GLY A 273 20.12 6.56 0.73
C GLY A 273 19.76 5.96 2.09
N ALA A 274 19.01 4.84 2.16
CA ALA A 274 18.70 4.17 3.42
C ALA A 274 19.91 3.44 4.03
N ALA A 275 20.62 2.68 3.19
CA ALA A 275 21.87 2.01 3.49
C ALA A 275 22.69 1.83 2.20
N LEU A 276 23.99 1.56 2.33
CA LEU A 276 24.85 1.28 1.18
C LEU A 276 24.32 0.10 0.36
N ARG A 277 23.88 -0.98 1.03
CA ARG A 277 23.33 -2.17 0.39
C ARG A 277 22.07 -1.85 -0.42
N ASP A 278 21.13 -1.12 0.18
CA ASP A 278 19.86 -0.76 -0.44
C ASP A 278 20.08 0.15 -1.65
N THR A 279 20.92 1.17 -1.48
CA THR A 279 21.33 2.07 -2.57
C THR A 279 21.92 1.27 -3.74
N THR A 280 22.87 0.37 -3.45
CA THR A 280 23.49 -0.49 -4.46
C THR A 280 22.45 -1.39 -5.13
N PHE A 281 21.50 -1.94 -4.37
CA PHE A 281 20.45 -2.80 -4.92
C PHE A 281 19.54 -2.03 -5.87
N VAL A 282 19.12 -0.81 -5.52
CA VAL A 282 18.32 0.08 -6.39
C VAL A 282 19.07 0.36 -7.68
N GLU A 283 20.32 0.82 -7.59
CA GLU A 283 21.17 1.14 -8.74
C GLU A 283 21.38 -0.07 -9.67
N GLN A 284 21.77 -1.22 -9.11
CA GLN A 284 21.98 -2.43 -9.90
C GLN A 284 20.68 -2.96 -10.51
N SER A 285 19.54 -2.76 -9.85
CA SER A 285 18.23 -3.16 -10.40
C SER A 285 17.85 -2.29 -11.60
N HIS A 286 18.16 -0.99 -11.58
CA HIS A 286 18.00 -0.12 -12.76
C HIS A 286 18.93 -0.53 -13.91
N VAL A 287 20.20 -0.80 -13.63
CA VAL A 287 21.16 -1.29 -14.64
C VAL A 287 20.65 -2.58 -15.29
N TRP A 288 20.22 -3.54 -14.46
CA TRP A 288 19.69 -4.81 -14.94
C TRP A 288 18.41 -4.66 -15.76
N PHE A 289 17.45 -3.86 -15.28
CA PHE A 289 16.20 -3.60 -16.00
C PHE A 289 16.48 -2.96 -17.36
N ASN A 290 17.33 -1.93 -17.41
CA ASN A 290 17.69 -1.25 -18.65
C ASN A 290 18.44 -2.17 -19.62
N ALA A 291 19.35 -3.01 -19.13
CA ALA A 291 20.02 -3.99 -19.97
C ALA A 291 19.02 -4.93 -20.65
N LEU A 292 18.05 -5.49 -19.90
CA LEU A 292 16.99 -6.32 -20.48
C LEU A 292 16.11 -5.54 -21.45
N TRP A 293 15.72 -4.32 -21.06
CA TRP A 293 14.90 -3.44 -21.88
C TRP A 293 15.57 -3.17 -23.22
N GLU A 294 16.83 -2.78 -23.24
CA GLU A 294 17.52 -2.31 -24.45
C GLU A 294 18.04 -3.43 -25.34
N THR A 295 18.32 -4.62 -24.80
CA THR A 295 18.99 -5.70 -25.53
C THR A 295 18.05 -6.81 -25.98
N ILE A 296 17.57 -7.64 -25.06
CA ILE A 296 16.92 -8.92 -25.39
C ILE A 296 15.40 -8.88 -25.37
N SER A 297 14.80 -7.78 -24.90
CA SER A 297 13.35 -7.61 -24.97
C SER A 297 12.90 -7.09 -26.34
N SER A 298 11.72 -7.50 -26.80
CA SER A 298 11.13 -7.07 -28.08
C SER A 298 9.86 -6.25 -27.86
N GLU A 299 9.29 -5.65 -28.91
CA GLU A 299 8.01 -4.94 -28.80
C GLU A 299 6.88 -5.92 -28.39
N LEU A 300 6.06 -5.53 -27.39
CA LEU A 300 4.93 -6.35 -26.96
C LEU A 300 3.60 -5.77 -27.43
N GLN A 301 2.92 -6.50 -28.31
CA GLN A 301 1.54 -6.23 -28.67
C GLN A 301 0.57 -6.98 -27.74
N LEU A 302 -0.28 -6.20 -27.07
CA LEU A 302 -1.37 -6.70 -26.22
C LEU A 302 -2.61 -6.91 -27.11
N THR A 303 -2.76 -8.12 -27.66
CA THR A 303 -3.92 -8.47 -28.49
C THR A 303 -5.08 -8.94 -27.63
N SER A 304 -6.30 -8.63 -28.07
CA SER A 304 -7.52 -9.21 -27.51
C SER A 304 -7.64 -10.71 -27.83
#